data_AF-A0A6G0A2W2-F1
#
_entry.id   AF-A0A6G0A2W2-F1
#
_cell.length_a   1.000
_cell.length_b   1.000
_cell.length_c   1.000
_cell.angle_alpha   90.00
_cell.angle_beta   90.00
_cell.angle_gamma   90.00
#
_symmetry.space_group_name_H-M   'P 1'
#
loop_
_entity.id
_entity.type
_entity.pdbx_description
1 polymer ?
#
loop_
_entity_poly.entity_id
_entity_poly.type
_entity_poly.pdbx_seq_one_letter_code
_entity_poly.pdbx_strand_id
1 'polypeptide(L)'
;MEETAELAEAVAHVGRRVRDAVRSVTLDGDHDVVRRAGGDDVYGLDARAEQSLFEGLDLLVGKRWPGRLVIEGHDDPLAVGSGDGPWVYLVDPVDGTRPLLAGKRSAWVLIGAGRGVRTLEDLEVGAAVEISTGRHALSLVARADRYGYLEAEDDDLVAGASPTRVQMRPRADASLDRSFVTVVRLLPGGHGPIGHWADSHLEDLEVYDDLYPCTGGQMMGLATGSDAAVFDPRPLFHAGSLSVHPYDMAALVVARAAGVVIEALPPGPLDFPIDTTTPVAWAGYANESIADRLRPAMHDL
;
A
#
# COMPACT_ATOMS: atom_id res chain seq x y z
N MET A 1 20.07 -14.05 9.11
CA MET A 1 19.21 -12.88 9.36
C MET A 1 18.01 -13.41 10.15
N GLU A 2 17.24 -12.61 10.88
CA GLU A 2 16.08 -13.17 11.59
C GLU A 2 15.04 -13.67 10.57
N GLU A 3 14.26 -14.71 10.89
CA GLU A 3 13.37 -15.39 9.93
C GLU A 3 12.43 -14.43 9.18
N THR A 4 11.93 -13.40 9.88
CA THR A 4 11.04 -12.37 9.36
C THR A 4 11.73 -11.44 8.36
N ALA A 5 12.98 -11.07 8.60
CA ALA A 5 13.77 -10.29 7.65
C ALA A 5 14.10 -11.09 6.38
N GLU A 6 14.35 -12.40 6.51
CA GLU A 6 14.54 -13.27 5.34
C GLU A 6 13.24 -13.43 4.53
N LEU A 7 12.09 -13.48 5.20
CA LEU A 7 10.79 -13.46 4.53
C LEU A 7 10.54 -12.09 3.86
N ALA A 8 10.86 -10.98 4.51
CA ALA A 8 10.72 -9.63 3.96
C ALA A 8 11.51 -9.48 2.64
N GLU A 9 12.74 -10.00 2.63
CA GLU A 9 13.56 -10.11 1.43
C GLU A 9 12.89 -10.96 0.33
N ALA A 10 12.38 -12.14 0.69
CA ALA A 10 11.75 -13.03 -0.27
C ALA A 10 10.50 -12.41 -0.90
N VAL A 11 9.62 -11.78 -0.10
CA VAL A 11 8.40 -11.14 -0.63
C VAL A 11 8.70 -9.88 -1.45
N ALA A 12 9.76 -9.13 -1.13
CA ALA A 12 10.22 -8.03 -1.99
C ALA A 12 10.68 -8.53 -3.36
N HIS A 13 11.38 -9.68 -3.41
CA HIS A 13 11.74 -10.32 -4.68
C HIS A 13 10.51 -10.82 -5.46
N VAL A 14 9.47 -11.32 -4.77
CA VAL A 14 8.19 -11.63 -5.41
C VAL A 14 7.59 -10.35 -6.02
N GLY A 15 7.54 -9.26 -5.28
CA GLY A 15 7.02 -7.98 -5.79
C GLY A 15 7.79 -7.45 -7.00
N ARG A 16 9.13 -7.62 -7.04
CA ARG A 16 9.94 -7.31 -8.23
C ARG A 16 9.51 -8.12 -9.45
N ARG A 17 9.27 -9.43 -9.29
CA ARG A 17 8.79 -10.29 -10.39
C ARG A 17 7.45 -9.80 -10.92
N VAL A 18 6.54 -9.40 -10.05
CA VAL A 18 5.23 -8.84 -10.42
C VAL A 18 5.42 -7.53 -11.19
N ARG A 19 6.17 -6.57 -10.63
CA ARG A 19 6.51 -5.30 -11.30
C ARG A 19 7.08 -5.53 -12.70
N ASP A 20 8.08 -6.40 -12.80
CA ASP A 20 8.79 -6.65 -14.05
C ASP A 20 7.86 -7.32 -15.08
N ALA A 21 7.00 -8.25 -14.65
CA ALA A 21 5.99 -8.85 -15.52
C ALA A 21 4.97 -7.82 -16.01
N VAL A 22 4.46 -6.96 -15.12
CA VAL A 22 3.54 -5.87 -15.47
C VAL A 22 4.15 -4.91 -16.49
N ARG A 23 5.44 -4.55 -16.31
CA ARG A 23 6.16 -3.61 -17.18
C ARG A 23 6.73 -4.23 -18.47
N SER A 24 6.90 -5.55 -18.52
CA SER A 24 7.59 -6.22 -19.64
C SER A 24 6.89 -6.11 -20.99
N VAL A 25 5.55 -6.02 -21.00
CA VAL A 25 4.74 -5.94 -22.20
C VAL A 25 3.48 -5.12 -21.92
N THR A 26 3.14 -4.17 -22.79
CA THR A 26 1.78 -3.65 -22.88
C THR A 26 1.05 -4.47 -23.93
N LEU A 27 0.13 -5.33 -23.52
CA LEU A 27 -0.68 -6.13 -24.44
C LEU A 27 -1.93 -5.34 -24.85
N ASP A 28 -2.43 -5.57 -26.07
CA ASP A 28 -3.65 -4.92 -26.58
C ASP A 28 -4.87 -5.09 -25.67
N GLY A 29 -4.86 -6.08 -24.75
CA GLY A 29 -5.93 -6.35 -23.78
C GLY A 29 -5.66 -5.91 -22.33
N ASP A 30 -4.55 -5.22 -22.02
CA ASP A 30 -4.25 -4.79 -20.64
C ASP A 30 -5.23 -3.73 -20.11
N HIS A 31 -5.91 -3.02 -21.01
CA HIS A 31 -6.96 -2.05 -20.68
C HIS A 31 -8.36 -2.67 -20.64
N ASP A 32 -8.50 -3.93 -21.09
CA ASP A 32 -9.79 -4.61 -21.13
C ASP A 32 -10.15 -5.14 -19.74
N VAL A 33 -11.40 -4.94 -19.34
CA VAL A 33 -11.95 -5.57 -18.14
C VAL A 33 -12.19 -7.04 -18.44
N VAL A 34 -11.42 -7.91 -17.80
CA VAL A 34 -11.47 -9.37 -18.00
C VAL A 34 -12.42 -10.07 -17.03
N ARG A 35 -12.65 -9.51 -15.83
CA ARG A 35 -13.70 -9.93 -14.89
C ARG A 35 -14.10 -8.81 -13.94
N ARG A 36 -15.21 -8.98 -13.22
CA ARG A 36 -15.60 -8.13 -12.07
C ARG A 36 -15.61 -8.99 -10.81
N ALA A 37 -14.88 -8.58 -9.77
CA ALA A 37 -14.78 -9.28 -8.49
C ALA A 37 -14.71 -8.27 -7.35
N GLY A 38 -15.34 -8.54 -6.20
CA GLY A 38 -15.30 -7.65 -5.02
C GLY A 38 -15.88 -6.24 -5.19
N GLY A 39 -16.49 -5.91 -6.34
CA GLY A 39 -16.94 -4.55 -6.67
C GLY A 39 -15.97 -3.77 -7.56
N ASP A 40 -14.82 -4.36 -7.92
CA ASP A 40 -13.83 -3.80 -8.82
C ASP A 40 -13.79 -4.46 -10.21
N ASP A 41 -13.36 -3.69 -11.20
CA ASP A 41 -13.05 -4.17 -12.55
C ASP A 41 -11.60 -4.71 -12.55
N VAL A 42 -11.44 -5.99 -12.90
CA VAL A 42 -10.12 -6.63 -13.05
C VAL A 42 -9.69 -6.48 -14.51
N TYR A 43 -8.53 -5.90 -14.73
CA TYR A 43 -7.96 -5.64 -16.04
C TYR A 43 -7.03 -6.78 -16.51
N GLY A 44 -6.72 -6.85 -17.81
CA GLY A 44 -5.76 -7.83 -18.34
C GLY A 44 -4.37 -7.74 -17.69
N LEU A 45 -3.98 -6.55 -17.25
CA LEU A 45 -2.75 -6.30 -16.48
C LEU A 45 -2.76 -7.04 -15.13
N ASP A 46 -3.89 -7.04 -14.43
CA ASP A 46 -4.02 -7.66 -13.10
C ASP A 46 -3.88 -9.18 -13.19
N ALA A 47 -4.38 -9.81 -14.26
CA ALA A 47 -4.21 -11.25 -14.49
C ALA A 47 -2.72 -11.64 -14.68
N ARG A 48 -1.94 -10.80 -15.37
CA ARG A 48 -0.49 -11.02 -15.54
C ARG A 48 0.26 -10.82 -14.22
N ALA A 49 -0.13 -9.81 -13.44
CA ALA A 49 0.41 -9.58 -12.11
C ALA A 49 0.15 -10.78 -11.19
N GLU A 50 -1.09 -11.27 -11.17
CA GLU A 50 -1.52 -12.43 -10.38
C GLU A 50 -0.73 -13.70 -10.74
N GLN A 51 -0.57 -14.00 -12.03
CA GLN A 51 0.23 -15.15 -12.46
C GLN A 51 1.69 -15.04 -11.95
N SER A 52 2.33 -13.89 -12.15
CA SER A 52 3.73 -13.68 -11.73
C SER A 52 3.87 -13.74 -10.20
N LEU A 53 2.86 -13.28 -9.47
CA LEU A 53 2.78 -13.37 -8.01
C LEU A 53 2.75 -14.83 -7.56
N PHE A 54 1.83 -15.64 -8.08
CA PHE A 54 1.71 -17.05 -7.68
C PHE A 54 2.96 -17.85 -8.00
N GLU A 55 3.55 -17.67 -9.18
CA GLU A 55 4.82 -18.29 -9.54
C GLU A 55 5.95 -17.84 -8.60
N GLY A 56 6.00 -16.55 -8.26
CA GLY A 56 6.99 -16.00 -7.33
C GLY A 56 6.84 -16.54 -5.91
N LEU A 57 5.61 -16.60 -5.40
CA LEU A 57 5.32 -17.15 -4.08
C LEU A 57 5.70 -18.63 -4.01
N ASP A 58 5.39 -19.44 -5.01
CA ASP A 58 5.77 -20.86 -5.03
C ASP A 58 7.30 -21.04 -5.03
N LEU A 59 8.01 -20.29 -5.89
CA LEU A 59 9.47 -20.39 -6.03
C LEU A 59 10.23 -19.89 -4.79
N LEU A 60 9.84 -18.75 -4.25
CA LEU A 60 10.65 -17.98 -3.30
C LEU A 60 10.18 -18.13 -1.84
N VAL A 61 8.91 -18.48 -1.64
CA VAL A 61 8.27 -18.44 -0.31
C VAL A 61 7.74 -19.81 0.12
N GLY A 62 6.95 -20.47 -0.73
CA GLY A 62 6.06 -21.58 -0.38
C GLY A 62 6.73 -22.79 0.26
N LYS A 63 8.01 -23.05 -0.02
CA LYS A 63 8.75 -24.15 0.61
C LYS A 63 9.12 -23.86 2.07
N ARG A 64 9.46 -22.61 2.39
CA ARG A 64 10.05 -22.25 3.69
C ARG A 64 9.02 -21.63 4.63
N TRP A 65 8.08 -20.87 4.08
CA TRP A 65 7.03 -20.19 4.82
C TRP A 65 5.67 -20.54 4.20
N PRO A 66 5.23 -21.81 4.30
CA PRO A 66 3.90 -22.18 3.83
C PRO A 66 2.82 -21.49 4.67
N GLY A 67 1.66 -21.26 4.07
CA GLY A 67 0.56 -20.57 4.74
C GLY A 67 -0.62 -20.28 3.81
N ARG A 68 -1.52 -19.40 4.26
CA ARG A 68 -2.70 -18.96 3.48
C ARG A 68 -2.49 -17.58 2.87
N LEU A 69 -3.00 -17.36 1.66
CA LEU A 69 -2.96 -16.09 0.94
C LEU A 69 -4.35 -15.48 0.88
N VAL A 70 -4.47 -14.25 1.37
CA VAL A 70 -5.61 -13.35 1.15
C VAL A 70 -5.15 -12.30 0.15
N ILE A 71 -5.84 -12.19 -0.97
CA ILE A 71 -5.38 -11.40 -2.12
C ILE A 71 -6.58 -10.70 -2.75
N GLU A 72 -6.38 -9.46 -3.20
CA GLU A 72 -7.34 -8.71 -3.99
C GLU A 72 -7.96 -9.59 -5.10
N GLY A 73 -9.28 -9.46 -5.31
CA GLY A 73 -9.98 -10.13 -6.41
C GLY A 73 -10.28 -11.62 -6.18
N HIS A 74 -9.99 -12.16 -4.98
CA HIS A 74 -10.38 -13.52 -4.58
C HIS A 74 -11.22 -13.49 -3.30
N ASP A 75 -12.36 -14.18 -3.33
CA ASP A 75 -13.28 -14.25 -2.19
C ASP A 75 -12.78 -15.23 -1.11
N ASP A 76 -12.11 -16.31 -1.54
CA ASP A 76 -11.60 -17.37 -0.67
C ASP A 76 -10.07 -17.32 -0.56
N PRO A 77 -9.49 -17.57 0.63
CA PRO A 77 -8.04 -17.66 0.77
C PRO A 77 -7.43 -18.81 -0.05
N LEU A 78 -6.28 -18.53 -0.68
CA LEU A 78 -5.49 -19.48 -1.45
C LEU A 78 -4.34 -20.05 -0.62
N ALA A 79 -3.65 -21.08 -1.14
CA ALA A 79 -2.49 -21.66 -0.48
C ALA A 79 -1.18 -21.03 -0.99
N VAL A 80 -0.24 -20.76 -0.07
CA VAL A 80 1.17 -20.53 -0.37
C VAL A 80 1.94 -21.80 0.00
N GLY A 81 2.59 -22.41 -0.98
CA GLY A 81 3.24 -23.72 -0.81
C GLY A 81 2.23 -24.82 -0.46
N SER A 82 2.47 -25.55 0.63
CA SER A 82 1.55 -26.60 1.10
C SER A 82 0.23 -26.06 1.65
N GLY A 83 0.10 -24.75 1.93
CA GLY A 83 -1.03 -24.18 2.66
C GLY A 83 -0.98 -24.43 4.16
N ASP A 84 -0.37 -25.55 4.58
CA ASP A 84 -0.17 -25.92 5.97
C ASP A 84 0.97 -25.12 6.60
N GLY A 85 0.65 -24.07 7.34
CA GLY A 85 1.63 -23.31 8.09
C GLY A 85 1.04 -22.15 8.87
N PRO A 86 1.83 -21.49 9.73
CA PRO A 86 1.34 -20.42 10.58
C PRO A 86 1.16 -19.11 9.81
N TRP A 87 1.73 -18.98 8.61
CA TRP A 87 1.76 -17.72 7.88
C TRP A 87 0.44 -17.40 7.21
N VAL A 88 0.11 -16.12 7.21
CA VAL A 88 -0.97 -15.55 6.42
C VAL A 88 -0.36 -14.39 5.64
N TYR A 89 -0.61 -14.38 4.35
CA TYR A 89 -0.20 -13.34 3.42
C TYR A 89 -1.41 -12.49 3.09
N LEU A 90 -1.21 -11.18 3.04
CA LEU A 90 -2.18 -10.20 2.56
C LEU A 90 -1.53 -9.46 1.39
N VAL A 91 -2.18 -9.47 0.23
CA VAL A 91 -1.54 -8.98 -1.00
C VAL A 91 -2.50 -8.13 -1.84
N ASP A 92 -1.99 -6.97 -2.25
CA ASP A 92 -2.47 -6.25 -3.42
C ASP A 92 -1.43 -6.40 -4.55
N PRO A 93 -1.73 -7.11 -5.63
CA PRO A 93 -0.80 -7.29 -6.74
C PRO A 93 -0.48 -5.99 -7.47
N VAL A 94 -1.43 -5.04 -7.55
CA VAL A 94 -1.31 -3.79 -8.31
C VAL A 94 -2.22 -2.70 -7.70
N ASP A 95 -1.80 -2.14 -6.56
CA ASP A 95 -2.48 -0.99 -5.98
C ASP A 95 -2.21 0.23 -6.87
N GLY A 96 -3.27 0.79 -7.45
CA GLY A 96 -3.17 1.89 -8.41
C GLY A 96 -3.15 1.44 -9.88
N THR A 97 -3.79 0.32 -10.25
CA THR A 97 -3.96 -0.10 -11.66
C THR A 97 -4.47 1.03 -12.56
N ARG A 98 -5.51 1.75 -12.13
CA ARG A 98 -6.17 2.82 -12.92
C ARG A 98 -5.23 3.99 -13.26
N PRO A 99 -4.54 4.66 -12.30
CA PRO A 99 -3.60 5.71 -12.64
C PRO A 99 -2.38 5.22 -13.41
N LEU A 100 -1.93 3.97 -13.20
CA LEU A 100 -0.82 3.38 -13.95
C LEU A 100 -1.18 3.18 -15.42
N LEU A 101 -2.33 2.56 -15.70
CA LEU A 101 -2.85 2.38 -17.07
C LEU A 101 -3.04 3.72 -17.79
N ALA A 102 -3.44 4.77 -17.06
CA ALA A 102 -3.54 6.12 -17.61
C ALA A 102 -2.18 6.84 -17.76
N GLY A 103 -1.08 6.23 -17.33
CA GLY A 103 0.27 6.82 -17.33
C GLY A 103 0.41 8.05 -16.43
N LYS A 104 -0.46 8.18 -15.42
CA LYS A 104 -0.54 9.38 -14.56
C LYS A 104 0.38 9.29 -13.35
N ARG A 105 0.41 8.14 -12.68
CA ARG A 105 1.21 7.88 -11.47
C ARG A 105 1.63 6.42 -11.45
N SER A 106 2.61 6.09 -10.61
CA SER A 106 3.01 4.71 -10.36
C SER A 106 1.87 3.90 -9.73
N ALA A 107 1.97 2.58 -9.80
CA ALA A 107 1.23 1.66 -8.95
C ALA A 107 2.22 0.98 -7.99
N TRP A 108 1.74 0.09 -7.12
CA TRP A 108 2.58 -0.64 -6.18
C TRP A 108 2.15 -2.09 -6.04
N VAL A 109 3.13 -2.97 -5.87
CA VAL A 109 2.88 -4.32 -5.34
C VAL A 109 3.01 -4.24 -3.82
N LEU A 110 1.97 -4.61 -3.09
CA LEU A 110 1.93 -4.54 -1.64
C LEU A 110 1.78 -5.95 -1.08
N ILE A 111 2.75 -6.37 -0.25
CA ILE A 111 2.74 -7.70 0.36
C ILE A 111 2.98 -7.54 1.85
N GLY A 112 2.03 -8.01 2.66
CA GLY A 112 2.12 -8.12 4.11
C GLY A 112 2.04 -9.58 4.54
N ALA A 113 2.72 -9.93 5.63
CA ALA A 113 2.60 -11.27 6.20
C ALA A 113 2.78 -11.28 7.72
N GLY A 114 2.21 -12.30 8.36
CA GLY A 114 2.48 -12.60 9.76
C GLY A 114 1.96 -13.98 10.16
N ARG A 115 2.34 -14.42 11.35
CA ARG A 115 1.95 -15.71 11.94
C ARG A 115 0.62 -15.59 12.67
N GLY A 116 -0.38 -16.34 12.23
CA GLY A 116 -1.70 -16.40 12.87
C GLY A 116 -2.43 -15.05 12.90
N VAL A 117 -2.09 -14.13 11.99
CA VAL A 117 -2.67 -12.78 11.95
C VAL A 117 -4.18 -12.83 11.75
N ARG A 118 -4.87 -11.97 12.51
CA ARG A 118 -6.31 -11.80 12.47
C ARG A 118 -6.69 -10.41 12.01
N THR A 119 -5.89 -9.41 12.38
CA THR A 119 -6.10 -8.01 11.96
C THR A 119 -4.84 -7.37 11.39
N LEU A 120 -4.99 -6.19 10.77
CA LEU A 120 -3.87 -5.43 10.19
C LEU A 120 -2.75 -5.13 11.20
N GLU A 121 -3.08 -4.95 12.49
CA GLU A 121 -2.11 -4.75 13.57
C GLU A 121 -1.19 -5.97 13.83
N ASP A 122 -1.62 -7.15 13.42
CA ASP A 122 -0.87 -8.38 13.63
C ASP A 122 0.23 -8.58 12.56
N LEU A 123 0.21 -7.82 11.44
CA LEU A 123 1.21 -7.96 10.39
C LEU A 123 2.64 -7.80 10.93
N GLU A 124 3.52 -8.72 10.54
CA GLU A 124 4.90 -8.80 11.02
C GLU A 124 5.93 -8.37 9.99
N VAL A 125 5.65 -8.62 8.72
CA VAL A 125 6.54 -8.43 7.58
C VAL A 125 5.80 -7.64 6.52
N GLY A 126 6.51 -6.75 5.82
CA GLY A 126 5.95 -6.02 4.68
C GLY A 126 6.97 -5.79 3.57
N ALA A 127 6.48 -5.71 2.34
CA ALA A 127 7.19 -5.18 1.19
C ALA A 127 6.29 -4.28 0.35
N ALA A 128 6.87 -3.19 -0.16
CA ALA A 128 6.28 -2.27 -1.12
C ALA A 128 7.23 -2.15 -2.32
N VAL A 129 6.74 -2.49 -3.51
CA VAL A 129 7.52 -2.46 -4.75
C VAL A 129 6.83 -1.54 -5.75
N GLU A 130 7.47 -0.44 -6.11
CA GLU A 130 6.91 0.55 -7.02
C GLU A 130 6.85 0.00 -8.45
N ILE A 131 5.67 0.05 -9.06
CA ILE A 131 5.48 -0.13 -10.50
C ILE A 131 5.49 1.25 -11.14
N SER A 132 6.68 1.68 -11.52
CA SER A 132 6.87 3.01 -12.09
C SER A 132 6.27 3.14 -13.48
N THR A 133 5.79 4.34 -13.81
CA THR A 133 5.28 4.63 -15.16
C THR A 133 6.37 4.43 -16.22
N GLY A 134 5.98 4.25 -17.48
CA GLY A 134 6.94 4.14 -18.60
C GLY A 134 7.83 5.37 -18.81
N ARG A 135 7.60 6.48 -18.09
CA ARG A 135 8.43 7.69 -18.12
C ARG A 135 9.43 7.77 -16.97
N HIS A 136 9.32 6.92 -15.97
CA HIS A 136 10.19 6.91 -14.78
C HIS A 136 11.26 5.83 -14.91
N ALA A 137 12.51 6.19 -14.63
CA ALA A 137 13.63 5.27 -14.70
C ALA A 137 13.88 4.53 -13.38
N LEU A 138 13.39 5.04 -12.25
CA LEU A 138 13.58 4.44 -10.93
C LEU A 138 12.30 3.77 -10.44
N SER A 139 12.46 2.78 -9.57
CA SER A 139 11.41 2.07 -8.86
C SER A 139 11.88 1.83 -7.43
N LEU A 140 11.21 2.44 -6.45
CA LEU A 140 11.49 2.18 -5.05
C LEU A 140 11.07 0.76 -4.67
N VAL A 141 11.96 0.05 -4.00
CA VAL A 141 11.70 -1.25 -3.37
C VAL A 141 12.03 -1.13 -1.90
N ALA A 142 11.03 -1.30 -1.04
CA ALA A 142 11.18 -1.24 0.39
C ALA A 142 10.63 -2.49 1.06
N ARG A 143 11.29 -2.93 2.13
CA ARG A 143 10.97 -4.15 2.86
C ARG A 143 11.34 -4.03 4.32
N ALA A 144 10.51 -4.60 5.18
CA ALA A 144 10.67 -4.43 6.61
C ALA A 144 10.05 -5.58 7.40
N ASP A 145 10.42 -5.64 8.68
CA ASP A 145 9.65 -6.33 9.69
C ASP A 145 9.36 -5.43 10.90
N ARG A 146 8.42 -5.85 11.74
CA ARG A 146 8.06 -5.14 12.98
C ARG A 146 9.13 -5.24 14.08
N TYR A 147 10.22 -5.97 13.83
CA TYR A 147 11.28 -6.28 14.79
C TYR A 147 12.54 -5.42 14.59
N GLY A 148 12.48 -4.45 13.69
CA GLY A 148 13.51 -3.43 13.49
C GLY A 148 14.33 -3.59 12.22
N TYR A 149 13.98 -4.55 11.34
CA TYR A 149 14.54 -4.61 9.99
C TYR A 149 13.82 -3.63 9.05
N LEU A 150 14.60 -2.80 8.35
CA LEU A 150 14.14 -1.95 7.25
C LEU A 150 15.26 -1.79 6.24
N GLU A 151 14.97 -2.15 4.99
CA GLU A 151 15.83 -1.84 3.85
C GLU A 151 15.01 -1.27 2.70
N ALA A 152 15.61 -0.31 2.00
CA ALA A 152 15.04 0.30 0.83
C ALA A 152 16.12 0.57 -0.21
N GLU A 153 15.77 0.43 -1.47
CA GLU A 153 16.63 0.70 -2.62
C GLU A 153 15.82 1.16 -3.82
N ASP A 154 16.42 1.99 -4.66
CA ASP A 154 15.89 2.33 -5.97
C ASP A 154 16.50 1.36 -6.98
N ASP A 155 15.64 0.56 -7.60
CA ASP A 155 16.00 -0.18 -8.80
C ASP A 155 16.01 0.79 -9.98
N ASP A 156 17.17 0.94 -10.63
CA ASP A 156 17.25 1.61 -11.93
C ASP A 156 16.84 0.63 -13.03
N LEU A 157 15.76 0.99 -13.70
CA LEU A 157 15.05 0.16 -14.67
C LEU A 157 15.67 0.28 -16.07
N VAL A 158 16.75 1.04 -16.22
CA VAL A 158 17.61 1.05 -17.40
C VAL A 158 18.52 -0.18 -17.36
N ALA A 159 18.63 -0.88 -18.49
CA ALA A 159 19.34 -2.14 -18.59
C ALA A 159 20.80 -2.06 -18.07
N GLY A 160 21.15 -2.98 -17.16
CA GLY A 160 22.51 -3.15 -16.63
C GLY A 160 22.86 -2.24 -15.46
N ALA A 161 21.92 -1.44 -14.95
CA ALA A 161 22.13 -0.66 -13.75
C ALA A 161 22.01 -1.53 -12.47
N SER A 162 22.69 -1.09 -11.40
CA SER A 162 22.61 -1.74 -10.08
C SER A 162 21.68 -0.94 -9.17
N PRO A 163 20.93 -1.61 -8.26
CA PRO A 163 20.11 -0.91 -7.28
C PRO A 163 20.95 0.02 -6.41
N THR A 164 20.37 1.18 -6.04
CA THR A 164 21.00 2.15 -5.15
C THR A 164 20.27 2.17 -3.82
N ARG A 165 20.98 2.01 -2.70
CA ARG A 165 20.37 2.06 -1.37
C ARG A 165 19.72 3.42 -1.12
N VAL A 166 18.48 3.38 -0.63
CA VAL A 166 17.69 4.54 -0.22
C VAL A 166 17.57 4.54 1.30
N GLN A 167 17.57 5.74 1.88
CA GLN A 167 17.16 5.91 3.26
C GLN A 167 15.76 6.50 3.28
N MET A 168 14.78 5.71 3.72
CA MET A 168 13.44 6.21 3.99
C MET A 168 13.50 7.17 5.18
N ARG A 169 13.14 8.43 4.94
CA ARG A 169 13.20 9.51 5.93
C ARG A 169 11.88 10.26 5.89
N PRO A 170 10.91 9.88 6.74
CA PRO A 170 9.73 10.71 6.94
C PRO A 170 10.14 12.12 7.37
N ARG A 171 9.21 13.07 7.23
CA ARG A 171 9.43 14.42 7.74
C ARG A 171 9.77 14.38 9.22
N ALA A 172 10.79 15.14 9.63
CA ALA A 172 11.22 15.21 11.03
C ALA A 172 10.60 16.38 11.81
N ASP A 173 10.16 17.43 11.11
CA ASP A 173 9.53 18.60 11.73
C ASP A 173 8.00 18.42 11.88
N ALA A 174 7.43 19.21 12.79
CA ALA A 174 5.99 19.33 12.99
C ALA A 174 5.35 20.41 12.10
N SER A 175 6.14 21.03 11.21
CA SER A 175 5.65 22.13 10.38
C SER A 175 4.83 21.58 9.24
N LEU A 176 3.64 22.14 9.05
CA LEU A 176 2.76 21.82 7.94
C LEU A 176 2.81 22.89 6.84
N ASP A 177 3.61 23.94 7.03
CA ASP A 177 3.68 25.07 6.12
C ASP A 177 4.09 24.61 4.73
N ARG A 178 3.20 24.80 3.74
CA ARG A 178 3.40 24.44 2.33
C ARG A 178 3.76 22.96 2.16
N SER A 179 3.16 22.11 2.98
CA SER A 179 3.31 20.65 2.93
C SER A 179 2.14 19.96 2.23
N PHE A 180 2.31 18.69 1.87
CA PHE A 180 1.21 17.86 1.40
C PHE A 180 0.50 17.22 2.59
N VAL A 181 -0.76 17.59 2.78
CA VAL A 181 -1.70 16.98 3.73
C VAL A 181 -2.91 16.58 2.91
N THR A 182 -2.96 15.31 2.53
CA THR A 182 -3.94 14.83 1.55
C THR A 182 -5.18 14.32 2.27
N VAL A 183 -6.34 14.87 1.92
CA VAL A 183 -7.66 14.29 2.28
C VAL A 183 -8.29 13.63 1.06
N VAL A 184 -8.33 12.30 1.07
CA VAL A 184 -8.70 11.47 -0.09
C VAL A 184 -10.19 11.64 -0.44
N ARG A 185 -10.45 12.19 -1.64
CA ARG A 185 -11.80 12.41 -2.20
C ARG A 185 -11.85 12.16 -3.71
N LEU A 186 -11.73 10.90 -4.11
CA LEU A 186 -11.47 10.54 -5.52
C LEU A 186 -12.72 10.48 -6.40
N LEU A 187 -13.90 10.27 -5.82
CA LEU A 187 -15.12 9.95 -6.55
C LEU A 187 -16.21 11.04 -6.40
N PRO A 188 -16.96 11.33 -7.48
CA PRO A 188 -18.16 12.15 -7.41
C PRO A 188 -19.14 11.64 -6.33
N GLY A 189 -19.83 12.56 -5.65
CA GLY A 189 -20.66 12.24 -4.48
C GLY A 189 -19.89 12.38 -3.17
N GLY A 190 -18.62 11.97 -3.13
CA GLY A 190 -17.75 12.11 -1.95
C GLY A 190 -17.06 13.47 -1.85
N HIS A 191 -16.86 14.18 -2.96
CA HIS A 191 -16.14 15.47 -2.98
C HIS A 191 -16.71 16.51 -2.01
N GLY A 192 -18.04 16.61 -1.91
CA GLY A 192 -18.71 17.60 -1.07
C GLY A 192 -18.60 17.28 0.43
N PRO A 193 -19.13 16.13 0.89
CA PRO A 193 -19.05 15.75 2.31
C PRO A 193 -17.62 15.68 2.84
N ILE A 194 -16.70 15.03 2.11
CA ILE A 194 -15.29 14.91 2.52
C ILE A 194 -14.58 16.27 2.46
N GLY A 195 -14.86 17.07 1.43
CA GLY A 195 -14.30 18.42 1.30
C GLY A 195 -14.74 19.34 2.43
N HIS A 196 -16.02 19.30 2.82
CA HIS A 196 -16.53 20.06 3.95
C HIS A 196 -15.83 19.66 5.26
N TRP A 197 -15.64 18.37 5.48
CA TRP A 197 -14.88 17.87 6.62
C TRP A 197 -13.40 18.28 6.56
N ALA A 198 -12.76 18.25 5.38
CA ALA A 198 -11.38 18.70 5.23
C ALA A 198 -11.24 20.19 5.58
N ASP A 199 -12.12 21.03 5.03
CA ASP A 199 -12.12 22.46 5.26
C ASP A 199 -12.31 22.79 6.75
N SER A 200 -13.22 22.09 7.46
CA SER A 200 -13.46 22.35 8.89
C SER A 200 -12.26 22.04 9.80
N HIS A 201 -11.26 21.29 9.31
CA HIS A 201 -10.08 20.90 10.10
C HIS A 201 -8.77 21.51 9.59
N LEU A 202 -8.73 21.94 8.32
CA LEU A 202 -7.49 22.36 7.67
C LEU A 202 -7.54 23.79 7.12
N GLU A 203 -8.66 24.53 7.22
CA GLU A 203 -8.83 25.86 6.61
C GLU A 203 -7.76 26.90 7.01
N ASP A 204 -7.21 26.80 8.22
CA ASP A 204 -6.18 27.70 8.73
C ASP A 204 -4.74 27.30 8.32
N LEU A 205 -4.57 26.22 7.56
CA LEU A 205 -3.28 25.68 7.16
C LEU A 205 -3.01 25.92 5.66
N GLU A 206 -1.80 26.38 5.34
CA GLU A 206 -1.34 26.41 3.94
C GLU A 206 -0.80 25.02 3.55
N VAL A 207 -1.69 24.10 3.20
CA VAL A 207 -1.38 22.71 2.80
C VAL A 207 -1.95 22.38 1.42
N TYR A 208 -1.43 21.33 0.80
CA TYR A 208 -1.85 20.86 -0.53
C TYR A 208 -2.33 19.41 -0.50
N ASP A 209 -3.32 19.09 -1.34
CA ASP A 209 -3.67 17.71 -1.64
C ASP A 209 -2.87 17.17 -2.83
N ASP A 210 -2.39 15.93 -2.75
CA ASP A 210 -2.06 15.10 -3.91
C ASP A 210 -3.02 13.91 -3.94
N LEU A 211 -4.12 14.04 -4.68
CA LEU A 211 -5.15 13.00 -4.81
C LEU A 211 -4.62 11.81 -5.63
N TYR A 212 -3.72 11.03 -5.04
CA TYR A 212 -3.12 9.85 -5.59
C TYR A 212 -4.03 8.64 -5.32
N PRO A 213 -4.71 8.06 -6.33
CA PRO A 213 -5.58 6.90 -6.15
C PRO A 213 -4.75 5.60 -6.04
N CYS A 214 -3.94 5.51 -4.98
CA CYS A 214 -3.01 4.42 -4.69
C CYS A 214 -2.57 4.51 -3.22
N THR A 215 -3.01 3.57 -2.39
CA THR A 215 -2.80 3.57 -0.93
C THR A 215 -1.34 3.33 -0.56
N GLY A 216 -0.68 2.39 -1.23
CA GLY A 216 0.75 2.14 -1.16
C GLY A 216 1.57 3.36 -1.55
N GLY A 217 1.17 4.07 -2.60
CA GLY A 217 1.78 5.33 -3.01
C GLY A 217 1.71 6.41 -1.92
N GLN A 218 0.57 6.54 -1.26
CA GLN A 218 0.38 7.45 -0.12
C GLN A 218 1.23 7.05 1.09
N MET A 219 1.26 5.77 1.45
CA MET A 219 2.10 5.27 2.56
C MET A 219 3.59 5.50 2.30
N MET A 220 4.05 5.25 1.07
CA MET A 220 5.46 5.44 0.72
C MET A 220 5.83 6.92 0.56
N GLY A 221 4.87 7.76 0.15
CA GLY A 221 5.02 9.22 0.19
C GLY A 221 5.27 9.75 1.60
N LEU A 222 4.51 9.27 2.60
CA LEU A 222 4.78 9.56 4.02
C LEU A 222 6.17 9.04 4.45
N ALA A 223 6.48 7.79 4.12
CA ALA A 223 7.70 7.12 4.57
C ALA A 223 8.98 7.70 3.96
N THR A 224 8.88 8.32 2.78
CA THR A 224 9.99 9.03 2.11
C THR A 224 10.03 10.52 2.43
N GLY A 225 9.04 11.04 3.17
CA GLY A 225 8.96 12.45 3.57
C GLY A 225 8.39 13.38 2.50
N SER A 226 7.80 12.84 1.44
CA SER A 226 7.09 13.62 0.41
C SER A 226 5.77 14.19 0.94
N ASP A 227 5.10 13.43 1.81
CA ASP A 227 3.83 13.81 2.45
C ASP A 227 4.02 14.06 3.95
N ALA A 228 3.24 14.99 4.49
CA ALA A 228 3.18 15.25 5.94
C ALA A 228 2.08 14.42 6.60
N ALA A 229 0.91 14.34 5.98
CA ALA A 229 -0.21 13.53 6.46
C ALA A 229 -1.13 13.09 5.32
N VAL A 230 -1.82 11.96 5.53
CA VAL A 230 -2.84 11.44 4.62
C VAL A 230 -4.04 11.00 5.46
N PHE A 231 -5.23 11.40 5.04
CA PHE A 231 -6.50 10.98 5.64
C PHE A 231 -7.37 10.36 4.57
N ASP A 232 -7.80 9.12 4.77
CA ASP A 232 -8.78 8.48 3.92
C ASP A 232 -10.10 8.23 4.67
N PRO A 233 -11.02 9.21 4.63
CA PRO A 233 -12.30 9.08 5.32
C PRO A 233 -13.40 8.54 4.39
N ARG A 234 -13.06 8.01 3.20
CA ARG A 234 -14.06 7.58 2.21
C ARG A 234 -15.09 6.60 2.77
N PRO A 235 -14.73 5.58 3.59
CA PRO A 235 -15.73 4.68 4.17
C PRO A 235 -16.73 5.37 5.11
N LEU A 236 -16.35 6.50 5.72
CA LEU A 236 -17.19 7.22 6.69
C LEU A 236 -18.20 8.14 6.00
N PHE A 237 -17.75 8.86 4.97
CA PHE A 237 -18.56 9.91 4.33
C PHE A 237 -19.11 9.54 2.95
N HIS A 238 -18.63 8.46 2.36
CA HIS A 238 -19.05 7.99 1.04
C HIS A 238 -19.14 6.46 1.01
N ALA A 239 -19.87 5.91 1.98
CA ALA A 239 -20.08 4.47 2.13
C ALA A 239 -20.61 3.82 0.84
N GLY A 240 -20.05 2.65 0.50
CA GLY A 240 -20.40 1.91 -0.71
C GLY A 240 -19.73 2.43 -1.99
N SER A 241 -18.91 3.48 -1.91
CA SER A 241 -17.99 3.86 -2.98
C SER A 241 -16.69 3.07 -2.91
N LEU A 242 -15.89 3.12 -3.98
CA LEU A 242 -14.56 2.51 -3.99
C LEU A 242 -13.68 3.15 -2.90
N SER A 243 -13.28 2.35 -1.91
CA SER A 243 -12.47 2.74 -0.76
C SER A 243 -11.32 1.76 -0.53
N VAL A 244 -10.48 2.07 0.44
CA VAL A 244 -9.42 1.17 0.92
C VAL A 244 -10.05 -0.07 1.57
N HIS A 245 -9.49 -1.24 1.29
CA HIS A 245 -9.73 -2.52 1.94
C HIS A 245 -8.44 -3.00 2.63
N PRO A 246 -8.45 -4.13 3.37
CA PRO A 246 -7.26 -4.52 4.13
C PRO A 246 -6.03 -4.77 3.24
N TYR A 247 -6.20 -5.32 2.03
CA TYR A 247 -5.09 -5.60 1.11
C TYR A 247 -4.35 -4.35 0.63
N ASP A 248 -5.05 -3.22 0.46
CA ASP A 248 -4.43 -1.93 0.12
C ASP A 248 -3.47 -1.43 1.22
N MET A 249 -3.62 -1.93 2.45
CA MET A 249 -2.79 -1.62 3.62
C MET A 249 -1.69 -2.66 3.86
N ALA A 250 -1.53 -3.65 2.99
CA ALA A 250 -0.63 -4.80 3.19
C ALA A 250 0.82 -4.41 3.50
N ALA A 251 1.29 -3.28 2.97
CA ALA A 251 2.66 -2.79 3.20
C ALA A 251 2.81 -1.82 4.40
N LEU A 252 1.80 -1.68 5.29
CA LEU A 252 1.86 -0.75 6.42
C LEU A 252 3.08 -0.96 7.32
N VAL A 253 3.59 -2.20 7.42
CA VAL A 253 4.77 -2.55 8.21
C VAL A 253 6.00 -1.77 7.73
N VAL A 254 6.13 -1.56 6.40
CA VAL A 254 7.23 -0.80 5.81
C VAL A 254 7.17 0.67 6.24
N ALA A 255 6.00 1.29 6.13
CA ALA A 255 5.83 2.69 6.50
C ALA A 255 6.05 2.90 8.02
N ARG A 256 5.49 2.03 8.86
CA ARG A 256 5.71 2.06 10.31
C ARG A 256 7.19 1.85 10.68
N ALA A 257 7.88 0.93 10.03
CA ALA A 257 9.32 0.72 10.24
C ALA A 257 10.16 1.95 9.87
N ALA A 258 9.71 2.77 8.92
CA ALA A 258 10.35 4.05 8.59
C ALA A 258 10.08 5.16 9.63
N GLY A 259 9.14 4.96 10.56
CA GLY A 259 8.75 5.92 11.60
C GLY A 259 7.44 6.67 11.33
N VAL A 260 6.69 6.27 10.29
CA VAL A 260 5.35 6.82 10.02
C VAL A 260 4.35 6.30 11.05
N VAL A 261 3.49 7.17 11.54
CA VAL A 261 2.35 6.81 12.37
C VAL A 261 1.18 6.47 11.44
N ILE A 262 0.65 5.25 11.53
CA ILE A 262 -0.55 4.83 10.78
C ILE A 262 -1.56 4.26 11.77
N GLU A 263 -2.78 4.79 11.74
CA GLU A 263 -3.88 4.46 12.64
C GLU A 263 -5.22 4.42 11.90
N ALA A 264 -6.26 3.90 12.55
CA ALA A 264 -7.64 3.96 12.05
C ALA A 264 -8.17 5.40 12.05
N LEU A 265 -9.25 5.63 11.31
CA LEU A 265 -9.98 6.88 11.30
C LEU A 265 -11.46 6.58 11.64
N PRO A 266 -12.03 7.06 12.76
CA PRO A 266 -11.42 7.88 13.82
C PRO A 266 -10.20 7.24 14.52
N PRO A 267 -9.33 8.03 15.18
CA PRO A 267 -8.05 7.55 15.73
C PRO A 267 -8.20 6.32 16.64
N GLY A 268 -7.49 5.25 16.28
CA GLY A 268 -7.51 3.97 16.99
C GLY A 268 -6.61 2.92 16.34
N PRO A 269 -6.50 1.72 16.92
CA PRO A 269 -5.77 0.63 16.29
C PRO A 269 -6.44 0.23 14.96
N LEU A 270 -5.65 -0.25 14.00
CA LEU A 270 -6.14 -0.86 12.76
C LEU A 270 -6.68 -2.28 13.02
N ASP A 271 -7.70 -2.39 13.88
CA ASP A 271 -8.35 -3.67 14.26
C ASP A 271 -9.31 -4.16 13.16
N PHE A 272 -8.87 -4.08 11.90
CA PHE A 272 -9.61 -4.53 10.73
C PHE A 272 -9.21 -5.97 10.38
N PRO A 273 -10.16 -6.87 10.08
CA PRO A 273 -9.88 -8.26 9.74
C PRO A 273 -9.00 -8.39 8.50
N ILE A 274 -8.23 -9.49 8.42
CA ILE A 274 -7.50 -9.86 7.20
C ILE A 274 -8.48 -10.49 6.20
N ASP A 275 -9.11 -9.65 5.36
CA ASP A 275 -10.03 -10.02 4.29
C ASP A 275 -9.89 -9.08 3.06
N THR A 276 -10.82 -9.21 2.09
CA THR A 276 -10.83 -8.45 0.83
C THR A 276 -12.03 -7.51 0.69
N THR A 277 -12.84 -7.33 1.74
CA THR A 277 -14.15 -6.66 1.62
C THR A 277 -14.43 -5.63 2.69
N THR A 278 -13.71 -5.65 3.82
CA THR A 278 -13.94 -4.72 4.92
C THR A 278 -13.42 -3.32 4.56
N PRO A 279 -14.26 -2.28 4.48
CA PRO A 279 -13.79 -0.93 4.21
C PRO A 279 -12.91 -0.40 5.37
N VAL A 280 -11.76 0.18 5.03
CA VAL A 280 -10.77 0.70 5.99
C VAL A 280 -10.70 2.22 5.88
N ALA A 281 -11.14 2.92 6.92
CA ALA A 281 -10.86 4.35 7.07
C ALA A 281 -9.59 4.50 7.92
N TRP A 282 -8.61 5.26 7.43
CA TRP A 282 -7.30 5.35 8.04
C TRP A 282 -6.70 6.75 7.97
N ALA A 283 -5.73 6.99 8.85
CA ALA A 283 -4.91 8.19 8.88
C ALA A 283 -3.42 7.82 8.97
N GLY A 284 -2.59 8.58 8.26
CA GLY A 284 -1.15 8.48 8.27
C GLY A 284 -0.52 9.83 8.57
N TYR A 285 0.52 9.84 9.39
CA TYR A 285 1.29 11.03 9.74
C TYR A 285 2.78 10.71 9.64
N ALA A 286 3.55 11.61 9.04
CA ALA A 286 4.98 11.37 8.83
C ALA A 286 5.76 11.20 10.16
N ASN A 287 5.25 11.75 11.27
CA ASN A 287 5.81 11.56 12.61
C ASN A 287 4.75 11.85 13.71
N GLU A 288 5.06 11.49 14.96
CA GLU A 288 4.19 11.73 16.12
C GLU A 288 3.89 13.19 16.40
N SER A 289 4.81 14.13 16.11
CA SER A 289 4.55 15.55 16.35
C SER A 289 3.51 16.13 15.39
N ILE A 290 3.47 15.64 14.14
CA ILE A 290 2.40 15.93 13.19
C ILE A 290 1.10 15.26 13.65
N ALA A 291 1.18 14.01 14.11
CA ALA A 291 0.01 13.30 14.62
C ALA A 291 -0.61 14.04 15.82
N ASP A 292 0.17 14.46 16.81
CA ASP A 292 -0.29 15.23 17.96
C ASP A 292 -0.98 16.55 17.58
N ARG A 293 -0.55 17.16 16.47
CA ARG A 293 -1.13 18.40 15.94
C ARG A 293 -2.48 18.17 15.25
N LEU A 294 -2.62 17.09 14.48
CA LEU A 294 -3.78 16.86 13.62
C LEU A 294 -4.81 15.89 14.20
N ARG A 295 -4.37 14.86 14.94
CA ARG A 295 -5.22 13.81 15.53
C ARG A 295 -6.38 14.35 16.38
N PRO A 296 -6.25 15.42 17.20
CA PRO A 296 -7.37 15.93 18.00
C PRO A 296 -8.60 16.31 17.15
N ALA A 297 -8.38 16.89 15.98
CA ALA A 297 -9.42 17.25 15.04
C ALA A 297 -10.13 16.03 14.43
N MET A 298 -9.48 14.86 14.43
CA MET A 298 -10.02 13.65 13.81
C MET A 298 -10.96 12.86 14.75
N HIS A 299 -11.10 13.25 16.02
CA HIS A 299 -12.02 12.58 16.95
C HIS A 299 -13.49 12.94 16.72
N ASP A 300 -13.77 14.09 16.10
CA ASP A 300 -15.13 14.62 15.89
C ASP A 300 -15.76 14.15 14.55
N LEU A 301 -15.49 12.90 14.18
CA LEU A 301 -15.91 12.22 12.95
C LEU A 301 -17.27 11.52 13.06
#